data_AF-W9WMD9-F1
#
_entry.id   AF-W9WMD9-F1
#
_cell.length_a   1.000
_cell.length_b   1.000
_cell.length_c   1.000
_cell.angle_alpha   90.00
_cell.angle_beta   90.00
_cell.angle_gamma   90.00
#
_symmetry.space_group_name_H-M   'P 1'
#
loop_
_entity.id
_entity.type
_entity.pdbx_description
1 polymer ?
#
loop_
_entity_poly.entity_id
_entity_poly.type
_entity_poly.pdbx_seq_one_letter_code
_entity_poly.pdbx_strand_id
1 'polypeptide(L)' 'MAVDEDDEDALLKKLMGFTTFKSTQNTKVPGNQIYGVRKEKKTTYRQYMNRVGGFNRPLSPSR' A
#
# COMPACT_ATOMS: atom_id res chain seq x y z
N MET A 1 -34.35 -43.70 -3.92
CA MET A 1 -34.86 -42.33 -3.97
C MET A 1 -33.65 -41.45 -4.17
N ALA A 2 -33.37 -41.06 -5.41
CA ALA A 2 -32.33 -40.07 -5.65
C ALA A 2 -32.89 -38.76 -5.07
N VAL A 3 -32.30 -38.31 -3.98
CA VAL A 3 -32.54 -36.93 -3.52
C VAL A 3 -31.77 -36.10 -4.54
N ASP A 4 -32.49 -35.33 -5.34
CA ASP A 4 -31.92 -34.49 -6.37
C ASP A 4 -30.93 -33.52 -5.70
N GLU A 5 -29.62 -33.77 -5.89
CA GLU A 5 -28.50 -33.04 -5.27
C GLU A 5 -28.60 -31.51 -5.53
N ASP A 6 -29.28 -31.13 -6.62
CA ASP A 6 -29.61 -29.76 -6.99
C ASP A 6 -30.55 -29.04 -6.00
N ASP A 7 -31.46 -29.76 -5.33
CA ASP A 7 -32.43 -29.18 -4.38
C ASP A 7 -31.80 -28.83 -3.03
N GLU A 8 -30.88 -29.66 -2.53
CA GLU A 8 -30.16 -29.38 -1.27
C GLU A 8 -29.23 -28.18 -1.44
N ASP A 9 -28.48 -28.12 -2.55
CA ASP A 9 -27.62 -26.99 -2.90
C ASP A 9 -28.41 -25.70 -3.12
N ALA A 10 -29.59 -25.78 -3.73
CA ALA A 10 -30.50 -24.65 -3.88
C ALA A 10 -31.05 -24.17 -2.52
N LEU A 11 -31.38 -25.10 -1.62
CA LEU A 11 -31.83 -24.78 -0.26
C LEU A 11 -30.72 -24.10 0.55
N LEU A 12 -29.48 -24.58 0.43
CA LEU A 12 -28.29 -24.02 1.09
C LEU A 12 -27.97 -22.62 0.58
N LYS A 13 -28.03 -22.37 -0.74
CA LYS A 13 -27.89 -21.02 -1.33
C LYS A 13 -28.97 -20.06 -0.83
N LYS A 14 -30.20 -20.56 -0.66
CA LYS A 14 -31.34 -19.77 -0.16
C LYS A 14 -31.24 -19.47 1.34
N LEU A 15 -30.72 -20.40 2.13
CA LEU A 15 -30.49 -20.25 3.58
C LEU A 15 -29.31 -19.33 3.90
N MET A 16 -28.19 -19.50 3.19
CA MET A 16 -26.95 -18.74 3.43
C MET A 16 -26.97 -17.34 2.80
N GLY A 17 -27.78 -17.13 1.76
CA GLY A 17 -27.98 -15.82 1.13
C GLY A 17 -26.85 -15.33 0.23
N PHE A 18 -25.83 -16.17 -0.03
CA PHE A 18 -24.79 -15.92 -1.02
C PHE A 18 -24.61 -17.17 -1.90
N THR A 19 -24.37 -16.95 -3.19
CA THR A 19 -24.28 -18.04 -4.19
C THR A 19 -22.84 -18.37 -4.58
N THR A 20 -21.91 -17.44 -4.38
CA THR A 20 -20.51 -17.58 -4.82
C THR A 20 -19.56 -16.83 -3.89
N PHE A 21 -18.36 -17.37 -3.69
CA PHE A 21 -17.25 -16.67 -3.04
C PHE A 21 -16.36 -15.98 -4.07
N LYS A 22 -15.89 -14.77 -3.75
CA LYS A 22 -14.87 -14.06 -4.53
C LYS A 22 -13.66 -13.77 -3.64
N SER A 23 -12.48 -13.78 -4.24
CA SER A 23 -11.22 -13.41 -3.57
C SER A 23 -10.76 -12.02 -4.02
N THR A 24 -10.12 -11.28 -3.11
CA THR A 24 -9.45 -10.01 -3.40
C THR A 24 -7.94 -10.17 -3.58
N GLN A 25 -7.43 -11.41 -3.61
CA GLN A 25 -6.01 -11.69 -3.82
C GLN A 25 -5.55 -11.12 -5.16
N ASN A 26 -4.50 -10.30 -5.13
CA ASN A 26 -3.93 -9.60 -6.29
C ASN A 26 -4.90 -8.69 -7.06
N THR A 27 -6.04 -8.29 -6.47
CA THR A 27 -6.95 -7.32 -7.08
C THR A 27 -6.83 -5.95 -6.41
N LYS A 28 -7.00 -4.88 -7.19
CA LYS A 28 -7.00 -3.52 -6.68
C LYS A 28 -8.35 -3.20 -6.05
N VAL A 29 -8.37 -3.02 -4.73
CA VAL A 29 -9.57 -2.62 -3.99
C VAL A 29 -9.59 -1.08 -3.85
N PRO A 30 -10.61 -0.38 -4.37
CA PRO A 30 -10.72 1.07 -4.21
C PRO A 30 -10.78 1.42 -2.71
N GLY A 31 -10.08 2.49 -2.29
CA GLY A 31 -9.97 2.88 -0.89
C GLY A 31 -8.91 2.12 -0.07
N ASN A 32 -8.38 0.99 -0.54
CA ASN A 32 -7.35 0.21 0.16
C ASN A 32 -5.90 0.65 -0.17
N GLN A 33 -5.71 1.88 -0.62
CA GLN A 33 -4.40 2.43 -1.03
C GLN A 33 -3.88 3.46 -0.02
N ILE A 34 -4.10 3.21 1.26
CA ILE A 34 -3.71 4.11 2.34
C ILE A 34 -2.33 3.67 2.82
N TYR A 35 -1.30 4.47 2.51
CA TYR A 35 0.04 4.29 3.05
C TYR A 35 0.65 5.65 3.37
N GLY A 36 1.52 5.69 4.39
CA GLY A 36 2.27 6.87 4.77
C GLY A 36 3.71 6.50 5.06
N VAL A 37 4.67 7.29 4.54
CA VAL A 37 6.10 7.08 4.79
C VAL A 37 6.63 8.28 5.58
N ARG A 38 7.10 8.04 6.80
CA ARG A 38 7.85 9.04 7.57
C ARG A 38 9.30 9.05 7.09
N LYS A 39 9.72 10.15 6.47
CA LYS A 39 11.13 10.37 6.07
C LYS A 39 11.75 11.41 6.99
N GLU A 40 12.63 10.97 7.87
CA GLU A 40 13.42 11.88 8.70
C GLU A 40 14.67 12.33 7.92
N LYS A 41 14.75 13.62 7.62
CA LYS A 41 15.94 14.21 7.02
C LYS A 41 16.90 14.60 8.14
N LYS A 42 18.14 14.11 8.09
CA LYS A 42 19.19 14.56 8.99
C LYS A 42 19.48 16.05 8.74
N THR A 43 19.54 16.84 9.81
CA THR A 43 20.01 18.22 9.72
C THR A 43 21.50 18.20 9.36
N THR A 44 21.83 18.88 8.28
CA THR A 44 23.20 18.96 7.79
C THR A 44 23.60 20.43 7.75
N TYR A 45 24.66 20.76 8.49
CA TYR A 45 25.11 22.14 8.64
C TYR A 45 26.07 22.50 7.52
N ARG A 46 26.03 23.77 7.12
CA ARG A 46 26.94 24.26 6.09
C ARG A 46 28.27 24.69 6.71
N GLN A 47 29.37 24.27 6.11
CA GLN A 47 30.70 24.71 6.51
C GLN A 47 31.06 26.01 5.79
N TYR A 48 31.34 27.07 6.54
CA TYR A 48 31.70 28.39 6.01
C TYR A 48 33.21 28.62 5.93
N MET A 49 33.96 28.21 6.96
CA MET A 49 35.40 28.44 7.06
C MET A 49 36.21 27.25 6.53
N ASN A 50 37.41 27.53 6.00
CA ASN A 50 38.39 26.54 5.50
C ASN A 50 37.80 25.51 4.54
N ARG A 51 37.03 25.99 3.55
CA ARG A 51 36.36 25.16 2.57
C ARG A 51 37.33 24.74 1.46
N VAL A 52 37.39 23.44 1.20
CA VAL A 52 38.11 22.90 0.04
C VAL A 52 37.43 23.39 -1.25
N GLY A 53 38.17 24.13 -2.06
CA GLY A 53 37.71 24.70 -3.33
C GLY A 53 37.28 26.18 -3.30
N GLY A 54 37.47 26.88 -2.17
CA GLY A 54 37.40 28.33 -2.12
C GLY A 54 35.99 28.94 -2.06
N PHE A 55 35.94 30.27 -1.95
CA PHE A 55 34.73 31.04 -1.63
C PHE A 55 33.64 30.97 -2.72
N ASN A 56 34.03 30.92 -3.99
CA ASN A 56 33.10 30.97 -5.15
C ASN A 56 32.34 29.66 -5.43
N ARG A 57 32.56 28.59 -4.65
CA ARG A 57 31.80 27.33 -4.76
C ARG A 57 30.54 27.37 -3.89
N PRO A 58 29.45 26.66 -4.25
CA PRO A 58 28.28 26.54 -3.40
C PRO A 58 28.59 25.83 -2.08
N LEU A 59 28.01 26.32 -0.99
CA LEU A 59 28.15 25.70 0.34
C LEU A 59 27.41 24.36 0.36
N SER A 60 28.11 23.28 0.69
CA SER A 60 27.47 22.01 1.05
C SER A 60 26.84 22.13 2.43
N PRO A 61 25.63 21.59 2.68
CA PRO A 61 24.75 20.90 1.72
C PRO A 61 23.97 21.90 0.86
N SER A 62 23.70 21.54 -0.40
CA SER A 62 22.69 22.22 -1.20
C SER A 62 21.34 22.04 -0.50
N ARG A 63 20.65 23.15 -0.24
CA ARG A 63 19.31 23.17 0.36
C ARG A 63 18.35 22.27 -0.42
#